data_AF-A0A534S0Z6-F1
#
_entry.id   AF-A0A534S0Z6-F1
#
_cell.length_a   1.000
_cell.length_b   1.000
_cell.length_c   1.000
_cell.angle_alpha   90.00
_cell.angle_beta   90.00
_cell.angle_gamma   90.00
#
_symmetry.space_group_name_H-M   'P 1'
#
loop_
_entity.id
_entity.type
_entity.pdbx_description
1 polymer ?
#
loop_
_entity_poly.entity_id
_entity_poly.type
_entity_poly.pdbx_seq_one_letter_code
_entity_poly.pdbx_strand_id
1 'polypeptide(L)'
;MVPPGIEQGFLARLPLACLAPAPDVATTLQRWGIHRLGELARLPVAEVVTRLGPAGAALVRAARGEDERPLAPEPLPTAVEEGVTLEYALDNLEPLLFVLRGLVERAVARL
;
A
#
# COMPACT_ATOMS: atom_id res chain seq x y z
N MET A 1 1.59 20.93 13.63
CA MET A 1 3.00 20.88 13.17
C MET A 1 3.85 20.25 14.27
N VAL A 2 4.87 19.46 13.90
CA VAL A 2 5.86 18.91 14.83
C VAL A 2 7.14 19.77 14.73
N PRO A 3 7.60 20.39 15.82
CA PRO A 3 8.87 21.12 15.85
C PRO A 3 10.09 20.25 15.52
N PRO A 4 11.16 20.86 14.97
CA PRO A 4 12.41 20.15 14.73
C PRO A 4 13.05 19.67 16.04
N GLY A 5 13.58 18.45 16.03
CA GLY A 5 14.29 17.81 17.14
C GLY A 5 13.43 16.97 18.07
N ILE A 6 12.11 16.91 17.88
CA ILE A 6 11.20 16.06 18.69
C ILE A 6 10.47 14.99 17.87
N GLU A 7 10.73 14.92 16.57
CA GLU A 7 10.02 14.05 15.62
C GLU A 7 10.13 12.60 16.03
N GLN A 8 11.32 12.12 16.40
CA GLN A 8 11.51 10.73 16.81
C GLN A 8 10.68 10.37 18.04
N GLY A 9 10.64 11.25 19.06
CA GLY A 9 9.86 11.03 20.28
C GLY A 9 8.35 11.08 20.01
N PHE A 10 7.92 11.96 19.10
CA PHE A 10 6.55 12.05 18.63
C PHE A 10 6.13 10.79 17.86
N LEU A 11 6.90 10.41 16.84
CA LEU A 11 6.66 9.25 15.98
C LEU A 11 6.67 7.95 16.78
N ALA A 12 7.59 7.80 17.74
CA ALA A 12 7.75 6.57 18.52
C ALA A 12 6.46 6.08 19.20
N ARG A 13 5.55 6.99 19.52
CA ARG A 13 4.27 6.71 20.20
C ARG A 13 3.16 6.32 19.24
N LEU A 14 3.31 6.62 17.95
CA LEU A 14 2.28 6.36 16.94
C LEU A 14 2.12 4.86 16.67
N PRO A 15 0.88 4.39 16.44
CA PRO A 15 0.62 3.02 15.99
C PRO A 15 1.28 2.72 14.64
N LEU A 16 1.68 1.47 14.45
CA LEU A 16 2.20 0.98 13.16
C LEU A 16 1.25 1.24 11.99
N ALA A 17 -0.06 1.17 12.25
CA ALA A 17 -1.11 1.40 11.25
C ALA A 17 -1.03 2.78 10.59
N CYS A 18 -0.41 3.78 11.22
CA CYS A 18 -0.22 5.10 10.62
C CYS A 18 0.65 5.09 9.35
N LEU A 19 1.50 4.08 9.17
CA LEU A 19 2.29 3.90 7.95
C LEU A 19 1.56 3.11 6.86
N ALA A 20 0.34 2.64 7.11
CA ALA A 20 -0.46 1.83 6.19
C ALA A 20 0.35 0.72 5.46
N PRO A 21 1.07 -0.15 6.20
CA PRO A 21 1.83 -1.23 5.57
C PRO A 21 0.91 -2.19 4.81
N ALA A 22 1.46 -2.86 3.78
CA ALA A 22 0.76 -3.92 3.07
C ALA A 22 0.29 -5.02 4.06
N PRO A 23 -0.87 -5.68 3.83
CA PRO A 23 -1.47 -6.57 4.82
C PRO A 23 -0.58 -7.73 5.29
N ASP A 24 0.20 -8.30 4.38
CA ASP A 24 1.17 -9.37 4.62
C ASP A 24 2.35 -8.89 5.49
N VAL A 25 2.88 -7.71 5.21
CA VAL A 25 3.92 -7.05 6.00
C VAL A 25 3.40 -6.68 7.38
N ALA A 26 2.19 -6.12 7.48
CA ALA A 26 1.53 -5.79 8.73
C ALA A 26 1.36 -7.02 9.62
N THR A 27 0.89 -8.13 9.04
CA THR A 27 0.73 -9.41 9.74
C THR A 27 2.06 -9.94 10.27
N THR A 28 3.12 -9.83 9.47
CA THR A 28 4.45 -10.28 9.87
C THR A 28 5.03 -9.44 11.02
N LEU A 29 4.90 -8.11 10.95
CA LEU A 29 5.35 -7.20 12.00
C LEU A 29 4.57 -7.42 13.31
N GLN A 30 3.26 -7.65 13.24
CA GLN A 30 2.45 -8.02 14.40
C GLN A 30 2.91 -9.32 15.05
N ARG A 31 3.28 -10.34 14.25
CA ARG A 31 3.84 -11.61 14.76
C ARG A 31 5.20 -11.42 15.44
N TRP A 32 5.95 -10.39 15.08
CA TRP A 32 7.20 -10.03 15.77
C TRP A 32 6.95 -9.17 17.02
N GLY A 33 5.69 -8.86 17.34
CA GLY A 33 5.32 -8.02 18.48
C GLY A 33 5.50 -6.53 18.24
N ILE A 34 5.55 -6.10 16.97
CA ILE A 34 5.73 -4.69 16.60
C ILE A 34 4.35 -4.08 16.36
N HIS A 35 4.01 -3.11 17.20
CA HIS A 35 2.73 -2.41 17.21
C HIS A 35 2.89 -0.89 17.10
N ARG A 36 4.08 -0.34 17.36
CA ARG A 36 4.38 1.10 17.31
C ARG A 36 5.58 1.42 16.45
N LEU A 37 5.64 2.65 15.96
CA LEU A 37 6.74 3.10 15.11
C LEU A 37 8.08 3.11 15.86
N GLY A 38 8.07 3.38 17.17
CA GLY A 38 9.29 3.35 17.97
C GLY A 38 9.91 1.96 18.11
N GLU A 39 9.09 0.90 18.03
CA GLU A 39 9.57 -0.48 18.03
C GLU A 39 10.19 -0.83 16.67
N LEU A 40 9.51 -0.45 15.58
CA LEU A 40 10.00 -0.65 14.22
C LEU A 40 11.31 0.12 13.96
N ALA A 41 11.40 1.38 14.40
CA ALA A 41 12.56 2.24 14.18
C ALA A 41 13.86 1.71 14.81
N ARG A 42 13.76 0.90 15.87
CA ARG A 42 14.90 0.29 16.57
C ARG A 42 15.48 -0.93 15.86
N LEU A 43 14.76 -1.48 14.89
CA LEU A 43 15.24 -2.68 14.19
C LEU A 43 16.43 -2.36 13.28
N PRO A 44 17.40 -3.28 13.16
CA PRO A 44 18.43 -3.20 12.14
C PRO A 44 17.82 -3.30 10.74
N VAL A 45 18.07 -2.32 9.88
CA VAL A 45 17.50 -2.26 8.52
C VAL A 45 17.86 -3.52 7.72
N ALA A 46 19.09 -4.03 7.87
CA ALA A 46 19.56 -5.23 7.18
C ALA A 46 18.72 -6.48 7.51
N GLU A 47 18.33 -6.67 8.77
CA GLU A 47 17.51 -7.80 9.21
C GLU A 47 16.08 -7.68 8.67
N VAL A 48 15.54 -6.46 8.66
CA VAL A 48 14.21 -6.17 8.11
C VAL A 48 14.19 -6.41 6.60
N VAL A 49 15.20 -5.94 5.86
CA VAL A 49 15.34 -6.16 4.40
C VAL A 49 15.39 -7.65 4.08
N THR A 50 16.11 -8.44 4.88
CA THR A 50 16.26 -9.88 4.65
C THR A 50 14.91 -10.63 4.65
N ARG A 51 13.92 -10.14 5.41
CA ARG A 51 12.62 -10.81 5.58
C ARG A 51 11.46 -10.13 4.85
N LEU A 52 11.48 -8.80 4.78
CA LEU A 52 10.39 -7.97 4.28
C LEU A 52 10.77 -7.19 3.02
N GLY A 53 11.99 -7.37 2.53
CA GLY A 53 12.50 -6.74 1.33
C GLY A 53 12.55 -5.20 1.41
N PRO A 54 12.53 -4.52 0.25
CA PRO A 54 12.60 -3.07 0.16
C PRO A 54 11.44 -2.36 0.86
N ALA A 55 10.25 -2.96 0.87
CA ALA A 55 9.07 -2.39 1.54
C ALA A 55 9.30 -2.28 3.06
N GLY A 56 9.88 -3.30 3.69
CA GLY A 56 10.26 -3.25 5.10
C GLY A 56 11.29 -2.17 5.39
N ALA A 57 12.30 -2.00 4.52
CA ALA A 57 13.31 -0.96 4.65
C ALA A 57 12.71 0.45 4.62
N ALA A 58 11.77 0.67 3.70
CA ALA A 58 11.04 1.94 3.59
C ALA A 58 10.23 2.24 4.86
N LEU A 59 9.59 1.23 5.46
CA LEU A 59 8.85 1.40 6.71
C LEU A 59 9.76 1.77 7.90
N VAL A 60 10.96 1.19 7.98
CA VAL A 60 11.92 1.56 9.05
C VAL A 60 12.38 3.00 8.90
N ARG A 61 12.71 3.45 7.69
CA ARG A 61 13.08 4.85 7.41
C ARG A 61 11.93 5.80 7.75
N ALA A 62 10.71 5.48 7.30
CA ALA A 62 9.52 6.27 7.61
C ALA A 62 9.27 6.36 9.13
N ALA A 63 9.46 5.26 9.87
CA ALA A 63 9.34 5.25 11.33
C ALA A 63 10.40 6.12 12.05
N ARG A 64 11.54 6.40 11.40
CA ARG A 64 12.58 7.32 11.87
C ARG A 64 12.36 8.78 11.46
N GLY A 65 11.32 9.05 10.66
CA GLY A 65 11.07 10.36 10.06
C GLY A 65 11.96 10.66 8.84
N GLU A 66 12.62 9.64 8.29
CA GLU A 66 13.46 9.74 7.10
C GLU A 66 12.59 9.56 5.85
N ASP A 67 11.93 10.64 5.40
CA ASP A 67 11.21 10.68 4.13
C ASP A 67 11.90 11.64 3.14
N GLU A 68 12.78 11.08 2.32
CA GLU A 68 13.51 11.82 1.29
C GLU A 68 12.73 11.91 -0.03
N ARG A 69 11.53 11.35 -0.11
CA ARG A 69 10.76 11.36 -1.35
C ARG A 69 10.34 12.80 -1.66
N PRO A 70 10.74 13.34 -2.82
CA PRO A 70 10.28 14.66 -3.20
C PRO A 70 8.76 14.64 -3.35
N LEU A 71 8.12 15.77 -3.03
CA LEU A 71 6.72 15.96 -3.36
C LEU A 71 6.59 15.93 -4.88
N ALA A 72 6.00 14.85 -5.40
CA ALA A 72 5.76 14.67 -6.82
C ALA A 72 4.24 14.71 -7.08
N PRO A 73 3.79 15.31 -8.19
CA PRO A 73 2.42 15.15 -8.65
C PRO A 73 2.16 13.67 -8.91
N GLU A 74 1.11 13.12 -8.31
CA GLU A 74 0.63 11.79 -8.69
C GLU A 74 0.01 11.90 -10.08
N PRO A 75 0.47 11.12 -11.08
CA PRO A 75 -0.13 11.14 -12.40
C PRO A 75 -1.58 10.67 -12.29
N LEU A 76 -2.49 11.33 -13.01
CA LEU A 76 -3.86 10.84 -13.08
C LEU A 76 -3.83 9.42 -13.68
N PRO A 77 -4.64 8.48 -13.15
CA PRO A 77 -4.77 7.15 -13.73
C PRO A 77 -5.11 7.29 -15.21
N THR A 78 -4.20 6.87 -16.08
CA THR A 78 -4.40 6.96 -17.55
C THR A 78 -5.12 5.72 -18.08
N ALA A 79 -5.16 4.64 -17.30
CA ALA A 79 -5.84 3.41 -17.65
C ALA A 79 -7.33 3.51 -17.30
N VAL A 80 -8.19 3.22 -18.27
CA VAL A 80 -9.60 2.96 -18.04
C VAL A 80 -9.79 1.46 -17.86
N GLU A 81 -10.19 1.07 -16.66
CA GLU A 81 -10.54 -0.31 -16.32
C GLU A 81 -12.05 -0.43 -16.06
N GLU A 82 -12.69 -1.38 -16.73
CA GLU A 82 -14.09 -1.73 -16.54
C GLU A 82 -14.18 -3.23 -16.25
N GLY A 83 -14.96 -3.59 -15.24
CA GLY A 83 -15.15 -4.97 -14.82
C GLY A 83 -16.56 -5.19 -14.30
N VAL A 84 -17.00 -6.45 -14.29
CA VAL A 84 -18.22 -6.88 -13.61
C VAL A 84 -17.97 -8.23 -12.94
N THR A 85 -18.45 -8.35 -11.70
CA THR A 85 -18.48 -9.63 -11.00
C THR A 85 -19.76 -10.36 -11.39
N LEU A 86 -19.63 -11.59 -11.88
CA LEU A 86 -20.77 -12.43 -12.20
C LEU A 86 -21.02 -13.37 -11.02
N GLU A 87 -22.26 -13.40 -10.53
CA GLU A 87 -22.68 -14.31 -9.45
C GLU A 87 -22.89 -15.75 -9.95
N TYR A 88 -22.78 -15.97 -11.26
CA TYR A 88 -22.97 -17.24 -11.94
C TYR A 88 -21.88 -17.48 -12.98
N ALA A 89 -21.64 -18.75 -13.29
CA ALA A 89 -20.71 -19.14 -14.35
C ALA A 89 -21.32 -18.86 -15.74
N LEU A 90 -20.47 -18.43 -16.67
CA LEU A 90 -20.79 -18.42 -18.09
C LEU A 90 -20.13 -19.61 -18.75
N ASP A 91 -20.92 -20.43 -19.42
CA ASP A 91 -20.49 -21.63 -20.15
C ASP A 91 -20.66 -21.49 -21.67
N ASN A 92 -21.20 -20.35 -22.13
CA ASN A 92 -21.51 -20.08 -23.52
C ASN A 92 -20.87 -18.76 -23.99
N LEU A 93 -20.54 -18.71 -25.29
CA LEU A 93 -19.86 -17.57 -25.89
C LEU A 93 -20.76 -16.35 -26.06
N GLU A 94 -22.04 -16.53 -26.46
CA GLU A 94 -22.94 -15.40 -26.71
C GLU A 94 -23.18 -14.50 -25.47
N PRO A 95 -23.48 -15.05 -24.27
CA PRO A 95 -23.63 -14.23 -23.06
C PRO A 95 -22.33 -13.51 -22.67
N LEU A 96 -21.18 -14.16 -22.87
CA LEU A 96 -19.87 -13.54 -22.62
C LEU A 96 -19.64 -12.35 -23.56
N LEU A 97 -19.95 -12.49 -24.84
CA LEU A 97 -19.84 -11.40 -25.81
C LEU A 97 -20.75 -10.21 -25.47
N PHE A 98 -21.95 -10.47 -24.94
CA PHE A 98 -22.85 -9.41 -24.46
C PHE A 98 -22.25 -8.62 -23.30
N VAL A 99 -21.70 -9.31 -22.29
CA VAL A 99 -21.03 -8.67 -21.14
C VAL A 99 -19.81 -7.87 -21.60
N LEU A 100 -18.97 -8.46 -22.45
CA LEU A 100 -17.78 -7.80 -22.99
C LEU A 100 -18.13 -6.55 -23.80
N ARG A 101 -19.17 -6.62 -24.64
CA ARG A 101 -19.66 -5.44 -25.39
C ARG A 101 -20.03 -4.31 -24.44
N GLY A 102 -20.81 -4.58 -23.39
CA GLY A 102 -21.19 -3.57 -22.41
C GLY A 102 -20.01 -2.98 -21.64
N LEU A 103 -18.99 -3.80 -21.33
CA LEU A 103 -17.74 -3.33 -20.71
C LEU A 103 -16.95 -2.42 -21.65
N VAL A 104 -16.82 -2.80 -22.92
CA VAL A 104 -16.11 -2.01 -23.94
C VAL A 104 -16.82 -0.68 -24.18
N GLU A 105 -18.15 -0.67 -24.29
CA GLU A 105 -18.93 0.56 -24.49
C GLU A 105 -18.73 1.54 -23.33
N ARG A 106 -18.73 1.06 -22.07
CA ARG A 106 -18.43 1.91 -20.90
C ARG A 106 -17.00 2.40 -20.89
N ALA A 107 -16.04 1.54 -21.22
CA ALA A 107 -14.63 1.92 -21.26
C ALA A 107 -14.39 3.02 -22.30
N VAL A 108 -14.92 2.85 -23.51
CA VAL A 108 -14.81 3.84 -24.60
C VAL A 108 -15.47 5.17 -24.25
N ALA A 109 -16.59 5.16 -23.53
CA ALA A 109 -17.25 6.39 -23.10
C ALA A 109 -16.47 7.19 -22.03
N ARG A 110 -15.48 6.57 -21.37
CA ARG A 110 -14.68 7.15 -20.29
C ARG A 110 -13.23 7.46 -20.69
N LEU A 111 -12.82 7.07 -21.89
CA LEU A 111 -11.56 7.49 -22.52
C LEU A 111 -11.64 8.95 -22.96
#